data_AF-A0A932X7Q4-F1
#
_entry.id   AF-A0A932X7Q4-F1
#
_cell.length_a   1.000
_cell.length_b   1.000
_cell.length_c   1.000
_cell.angle_alpha   90.00
_cell.angle_beta   90.00
_cell.angle_gamma   90.00
#
_symmetry.space_group_name_H-M   'P 1'
#
loop_
_entity.id
_entity.type
_entity.pdbx_description
1 polymer ?
#
loop_
_entity_poly.entity_id
_entity_poly.type
_entity_poly.pdbx_seq_one_letter_code
_entity_poly.pdbx_strand_id
1 'polypeptide(L)'
;QMGRYTFGEKVEYWAVVWGTVIMILTGFMLWNPIATSRLLPGAFIPAAKAAHGGEALLAVLSIVTWHLYNVHVKQFNKSMFSGWLSRHEMEEEHPLELAVQEAGKERPVDGTILRRRQRLYLPVAVLFSLALLISVYFFVTFEATAITTVPRQTVEVFVPAR
;
A
#
# COMPACT_ATOMS: atom_id res chain seq x y z
N GLN A 1 -9.60 28.70 5.80
CA GLN A 1 -9.14 28.03 7.05
C GLN A 1 -9.25 26.53 6.85
N MET A 2 -8.29 25.74 7.35
CA MET A 2 -8.22 24.28 7.18
C MET A 2 -8.86 23.56 8.37
N GLY A 3 -9.42 22.37 8.13
CA GLY A 3 -9.98 21.49 9.17
C GLY A 3 -8.97 20.50 9.71
N ARG A 4 -9.47 19.41 10.32
CA ARG A 4 -8.65 18.33 10.87
C ARG A 4 -7.56 17.81 9.95
N TYR A 5 -7.82 17.81 8.65
CA TYR A 5 -6.81 17.53 7.63
C TYR A 5 -6.76 18.70 6.66
N THR A 6 -5.54 19.19 6.44
CA THR A 6 -5.19 20.16 5.42
C THR A 6 -5.45 19.60 4.02
N PHE A 7 -5.44 20.49 3.02
CA PHE A 7 -5.55 20.06 1.63
C PHE A 7 -4.39 19.13 1.22
N GLY A 8 -3.16 19.44 1.64
CA GLY A 8 -1.98 18.64 1.33
C GLY A 8 -2.09 17.21 1.88
N GLU A 9 -2.47 17.07 3.15
CA GLU A 9 -2.64 15.74 3.78
C GLU A 9 -3.74 14.91 3.10
N LYS A 10 -4.81 15.55 2.61
CA LYS A 10 -5.85 14.84 1.84
C LYS A 10 -5.33 14.36 0.50
N VAL A 11 -4.49 15.15 -0.18
CA VAL A 11 -3.85 14.75 -1.44
C VAL A 11 -2.88 13.60 -1.20
N GLU A 12 -2.06 13.66 -0.15
CA GLU A 12 -1.19 12.54 0.26
C GLU A 12 -2.00 11.26 0.52
N TYR A 13 -3.12 11.37 1.22
CA TYR A 13 -4.00 10.23 1.48
C TYR A 13 -4.52 9.60 0.18
N TRP A 14 -4.99 10.42 -0.78
CA TRP A 14 -5.44 9.92 -2.08
C TRP A 14 -4.31 9.32 -2.91
N ALA A 15 -3.12 9.90 -2.88
CA ALA A 15 -1.94 9.37 -3.55
C ALA A 15 -1.58 7.98 -3.02
N VAL A 16 -1.57 7.78 -1.69
CA VAL A 16 -1.32 6.48 -1.06
C VAL A 16 -2.38 5.45 -1.45
N VAL A 17 -3.67 5.82 -1.44
CA VAL A 17 -4.76 4.91 -1.84
C VAL A 17 -4.58 4.45 -3.28
N TRP A 18 -4.35 5.37 -4.20
CA TRP A 18 -4.17 5.04 -5.63
C TRP A 18 -2.90 4.23 -5.88
N GLY A 19 -1.78 4.65 -5.31
CA GLY A 19 -0.51 3.95 -5.43
C GLY A 19 -0.57 2.54 -4.87
N THR A 20 -1.25 2.33 -3.75
CA THR A 20 -1.45 1.00 -3.16
C THR A 20 -2.19 0.07 -4.12
N VAL A 21 -3.25 0.56 -4.78
CA VAL A 21 -4.01 -0.25 -5.76
C VAL A 21 -3.12 -0.66 -6.94
N ILE A 22 -2.36 0.28 -7.52
CA ILE A 22 -1.45 -0.02 -8.63
C ILE A 22 -0.38 -1.01 -8.19
N MET A 23 0.27 -0.78 -7.05
CA MET A 23 1.36 -1.61 -6.54
C MET A 23 0.91 -3.03 -6.24
N ILE A 24 -0.27 -3.22 -5.62
CA ILE A 24 -0.82 -4.55 -5.34
C ILE A 24 -1.11 -5.29 -6.65
N LEU A 25 -1.89 -4.68 -7.55
CA LEU A 25 -2.31 -5.36 -8.79
C LEU A 25 -1.12 -5.73 -9.66
N THR A 26 -0.25 -4.76 -9.94
CA THR A 26 0.94 -4.99 -10.77
C THR A 26 1.96 -5.89 -10.08
N GLY A 27 2.06 -5.84 -8.74
CA GLY A 27 2.90 -6.73 -7.95
C GLY A 27 2.48 -8.19 -8.09
N PHE A 28 1.19 -8.50 -7.96
CA PHE A 28 0.68 -9.85 -8.20
C PHE A 28 0.92 -10.31 -9.64
N MET A 29 0.74 -9.42 -10.63
CA MET A 29 1.01 -9.76 -12.02
C MET A 29 2.48 -10.14 -12.28
N LEU A 30 3.41 -9.44 -11.63
CA LEU A 30 4.85 -9.66 -11.76
C LEU A 30 5.36 -10.81 -10.90
N TRP A 31 4.70 -11.13 -9.78
CA TRP A 31 5.04 -12.27 -8.94
C TRP A 31 4.82 -13.58 -9.72
N ASN A 32 3.66 -13.76 -10.37
CA ASN A 32 3.39 -14.93 -11.21
C ASN A 32 2.97 -14.52 -12.64
N PRO A 33 3.94 -14.23 -13.52
CA PRO A 33 3.65 -13.76 -14.88
C PRO A 33 3.04 -14.86 -15.77
N ILE A 34 3.29 -16.14 -15.47
CA ILE A 34 2.69 -17.27 -16.20
C ILE A 34 1.19 -17.38 -15.90
N ALA A 35 0.79 -17.30 -14.63
CA ALA A 35 -0.61 -17.29 -14.26
C ALA A 35 -1.32 -16.06 -14.85
N THR A 36 -0.65 -14.91 -14.83
CA THR A 36 -1.18 -13.67 -15.42
C THR A 36 -1.38 -13.79 -16.93
N SER A 37 -0.43 -14.36 -17.67
CA SER A 37 -0.54 -14.52 -19.14
C SER A 37 -1.58 -15.54 -19.58
N ARG A 38 -2.05 -16.41 -18.67
CA ARG A 38 -3.21 -17.29 -18.90
C ARG A 38 -4.53 -16.54 -18.84
N LEU A 39 -4.61 -15.44 -18.09
CA LEU A 39 -5.82 -14.64 -17.92
C LEU A 39 -5.84 -13.38 -18.79
N LEU A 40 -4.67 -12.78 -19.02
CA LEU A 40 -4.48 -11.52 -19.74
C LEU A 40 -3.47 -11.69 -20.87
N PRO A 41 -3.55 -10.89 -21.94
CA PRO A 41 -2.54 -10.89 -22.99
C PRO A 41 -1.12 -10.64 -22.46
N GLY A 42 -0.12 -11.29 -23.04
CA GLY A 42 1.27 -11.19 -22.59
C GLY A 42 1.83 -9.75 -22.53
N ALA A 43 1.27 -8.81 -23.30
CA ALA A 43 1.60 -7.38 -23.26
C ALA A 43 1.34 -6.72 -21.88
N PHE A 44 0.47 -7.31 -21.05
CA PHE A 44 0.19 -6.80 -19.71
C PHE A 44 1.37 -7.00 -18.74
N ILE A 45 2.28 -7.95 -18.98
CA ILE A 45 3.45 -8.16 -18.14
C ILE A 45 4.45 -6.99 -18.24
N PRO A 46 4.93 -6.56 -19.43
CA PRO A 46 5.78 -5.39 -19.53
C PRO A 46 5.06 -4.09 -19.14
N ALA A 47 3.74 -3.98 -19.39
CA ALA A 47 2.95 -2.85 -18.92
C ALA A 47 2.90 -2.78 -17.37
N ALA A 48 2.66 -3.92 -16.71
CA ALA A 48 2.70 -4.03 -15.25
C ALA A 48 4.09 -3.68 -14.71
N LYS A 49 5.17 -4.13 -15.36
CA LYS A 49 6.54 -3.78 -14.98
C LYS A 49 6.79 -2.27 -15.04
N ALA A 50 6.36 -1.62 -16.12
CA ALA A 50 6.50 -0.17 -16.28
C ALA A 50 5.67 0.60 -15.24
N ALA A 51 4.40 0.22 -15.06
CA ALA A 51 3.51 0.86 -14.08
C ALA A 51 4.00 0.66 -12.64
N HIS A 52 4.38 -0.56 -12.26
CA HIS A 52 4.90 -0.88 -10.93
C HIS A 52 6.18 -0.09 -10.62
N GLY A 53 7.14 -0.10 -11.56
CA GLY A 53 8.40 0.63 -11.38
C GLY A 53 8.19 2.14 -11.30
N GLY A 54 7.31 2.70 -12.16
CA GLY A 54 6.95 4.11 -12.14
C GLY A 54 6.28 4.53 -10.83
N GLU A 55 5.28 3.78 -10.40
CA GLU A 55 4.58 4.05 -9.14
C GLU A 55 5.48 3.88 -7.92
N ALA A 56 6.35 2.87 -7.90
CA ALA A 56 7.33 2.69 -6.82
C ALA A 56 8.27 3.91 -6.71
N LEU A 57 8.72 4.45 -7.85
CA LEU A 57 9.55 5.66 -7.86
C LEU A 57 8.77 6.89 -7.37
N LEU A 58 7.53 7.09 -7.86
CA LEU A 58 6.67 8.19 -7.42
C LEU A 58 6.37 8.11 -5.93
N ALA A 59 6.05 6.93 -5.40
CA ALA A 59 5.80 6.71 -3.98
C ALA A 59 7.03 7.04 -3.13
N VAL A 60 8.22 6.55 -3.52
CA VAL A 60 9.47 6.87 -2.81
C VAL A 60 9.76 8.37 -2.84
N LEU A 61 9.64 9.02 -4.01
CA LEU A 61 9.85 10.46 -4.13
C LEU A 61 8.84 11.26 -3.31
N SER A 62 7.56 10.86 -3.30
CA SER A 62 6.53 11.50 -2.49
C SER A 62 6.84 11.38 -0.99
N ILE A 63 7.26 10.20 -0.54
CA ILE A 63 7.62 10.01 0.88
C ILE A 63 8.86 10.84 1.24
N VAL A 64 9.90 10.82 0.41
CA VAL A 64 11.20 11.45 0.73
C VAL A 64 11.17 12.97 0.58
N THR A 65 10.58 13.49 -0.49
CA THR A 65 10.63 14.93 -0.77
C THR A 65 9.48 15.69 -0.11
N TRP A 66 8.29 15.11 -0.08
CA TRP A 66 7.10 15.81 0.39
C TRP A 66 6.75 15.46 1.83
N HIS A 67 6.53 14.17 2.13
CA HIS A 67 6.09 13.74 3.46
C HIS A 67 7.17 14.00 4.53
N LEU A 68 8.40 13.52 4.28
CA LEU A 68 9.54 13.71 5.18
C LEU A 68 9.83 15.19 5.42
N TYR A 69 9.75 16.03 4.38
CA TYR A 69 9.95 17.46 4.56
C TYR A 69 8.86 18.08 5.45
N ASN A 70 7.59 17.89 5.13
CA ASN A 70 6.50 18.54 5.87
C ASN A 70 6.42 18.04 7.31
N VAL A 71 6.47 16.72 7.52
CA VAL A 71 6.27 16.10 8.83
C VAL A 71 7.54 16.17 9.69
N HIS A 72 8.72 15.91 9.13
CA HIS A 72 9.95 15.76 9.91
C HIS A 72 10.93 16.93 9.81
N VAL A 73 10.91 17.74 8.75
CA VAL A 73 11.86 18.86 8.60
C VAL A 73 11.23 20.20 8.96
N LYS A 74 10.07 20.52 8.39
CA LYS A 74 9.39 21.81 8.56
C LYS A 74 8.83 21.99 9.98
N GLN A 75 8.03 21.03 10.46
CA GLN A 75 7.32 21.16 11.75
C GLN A 75 7.73 20.11 12.80
N PHE A 76 8.59 19.14 12.45
CA PHE A 76 8.95 17.99 13.32
C PHE A 76 7.78 17.47 14.19
N ASN A 77 6.71 17.11 13.50
CA ASN A 77 5.43 16.73 14.10
C ASN A 77 5.51 15.31 14.70
N LYS A 78 5.26 15.18 16.01
CA LYS A 78 5.29 13.91 16.76
C LYS A 78 3.90 13.33 17.04
N SER A 79 2.84 13.93 16.50
CA SER A 79 1.46 13.54 16.79
C SER A 79 1.13 12.09 16.43
N MET A 80 1.83 11.49 15.46
CA MET A 80 1.70 10.05 15.15
C MET A 80 2.02 9.16 16.36
N PHE A 81 2.90 9.60 17.26
CA PHE A 81 3.33 8.86 18.45
C PHE A 81 2.66 9.37 19.73
N SER A 82 2.55 10.68 19.89
CA SER A 82 2.01 11.29 21.12
C SER A 82 0.49 11.44 21.09
N GLY A 83 -0.10 11.56 19.90
CA GLY A 83 -1.50 11.97 19.71
C GLY A 83 -1.76 13.47 19.88
N TRP A 84 -0.72 14.28 20.13
CA TRP A 84 -0.86 15.70 20.48
C TRP A 84 -0.09 16.61 19.51
N LEU A 85 -0.63 17.81 19.31
CA LEU A 85 -0.01 18.95 18.60
C LEU A 85 0.02 20.15 19.54
N SER A 86 1.00 21.05 19.36
CA SER A 86 0.99 22.32 20.09
C SER A 86 -0.17 23.20 19.61
N ARG A 87 -0.62 24.11 20.48
CA ARG A 87 -1.68 25.07 20.10
C ARG A 87 -1.29 25.90 18.88
N HIS A 88 -0.01 26.30 18.79
CA HIS A 88 0.49 27.07 17.65
C HIS A 88 0.43 26.28 16.34
N GLU A 89 0.89 25.02 16.32
CA GLU A 89 0.77 24.16 15.12
C GLU A 89 -0.69 23.94 14.72
N MET A 90 -1.58 23.78 15.70
CA MET A 90 -3.03 23.68 15.47
C MET A 90 -3.62 24.95 14.87
N GLU A 91 -3.18 26.13 15.30
CA GLU A 91 -3.61 27.42 14.73
C GLU A 91 -3.15 27.58 13.28
N GLU A 92 -1.92 27.18 12.98
CA GLU A 92 -1.35 27.31 11.64
C GLU A 92 -1.91 26.29 10.65
N GLU A 93 -1.95 25.01 11.03
CA GLU A 93 -2.28 23.92 10.10
C GLU A 93 -3.76 23.49 10.21
N HIS A 94 -4.39 23.59 11.38
CA HIS A 94 -5.74 23.06 11.64
C HIS A 94 -6.70 24.04 12.36
N PRO A 95 -6.81 25.32 11.95
CA PRO A 95 -7.53 26.35 12.71
C PRO A 95 -9.02 26.05 12.95
N LEU A 96 -9.70 25.36 12.02
CA LEU A 96 -11.11 25.00 12.23
C LEU A 96 -11.26 23.84 13.22
N GLU A 97 -10.30 22.91 13.28
CA GLU A 97 -10.31 21.84 14.29
C GLU A 97 -10.06 22.44 15.66
N LEU A 98 -9.09 23.35 15.79
CA LEU A 98 -8.81 24.05 17.04
C LEU A 98 -10.05 24.82 17.54
N ALA A 99 -10.73 25.57 16.66
CA ALA A 99 -11.93 26.30 17.03
C ALA A 99 -13.06 25.39 17.53
N VAL A 100 -13.18 24.16 17.00
CA VAL A 100 -14.15 23.16 17.48
C VAL A 100 -13.76 22.64 18.86
N GLN A 101 -12.47 22.38 19.09
CA GLN A 101 -11.95 21.92 20.38
C GLN A 101 -12.11 22.99 21.47
N GLU A 102 -11.70 24.24 21.19
CA GLU A 102 -11.84 25.37 22.11
C GLU A 102 -13.30 25.70 22.43
N ALA A 103 -14.21 25.49 21.47
CA ALA A 103 -15.64 25.65 21.69
C ALA A 103 -16.28 24.50 22.50
N GLY A 104 -15.52 23.46 22.87
CA GLY A 104 -16.04 22.26 23.53
C GLY A 104 -17.05 21.49 22.65
N LYS A 105 -16.98 21.67 21.32
CA LYS A 105 -17.88 21.06 20.34
C LYS A 105 -17.30 19.81 19.70
N GLU A 106 -16.26 19.22 20.30
CA GLU A 106 -15.78 17.91 19.91
C GLU A 106 -16.97 16.96 19.83
N ARG A 107 -17.17 16.32 18.68
CA ARG A 107 -18.29 15.40 18.49
C ARG A 107 -17.90 14.08 19.13
N PRO A 108 -18.45 13.70 20.29
CA PRO A 108 -18.20 12.38 20.82
C PRO A 108 -18.71 11.35 19.80
N VAL A 109 -17.91 10.32 19.54
CA VAL A 109 -18.37 9.22 18.69
C VAL A 109 -19.47 8.49 19.46
N ASP A 110 -20.69 8.53 18.92
CA ASP A 110 -21.82 7.79 19.51
C ASP A 110 -21.48 6.29 19.58
N GLY A 111 -21.47 5.76 20.81
CA GLY A 111 -21.13 4.36 21.08
C GLY A 111 -22.07 3.37 20.38
N THR A 112 -23.32 3.76 20.11
CA THR A 112 -24.27 2.92 19.37
C THR A 112 -23.88 2.81 17.89
N ILE A 113 -23.47 3.93 17.27
CA ILE A 113 -22.97 3.99 15.90
C ILE A 113 -21.66 3.19 15.80
N LEU A 114 -20.75 3.35 16.76
CA LEU A 114 -19.49 2.61 16.79
C LEU A 114 -19.73 1.10 16.86
N ARG A 115 -20.59 0.64 17.78
CA ARG A 115 -20.91 -0.78 17.93
C ARG A 115 -21.58 -1.36 16.68
N ARG A 116 -22.45 -0.58 16.02
CA ARG A 116 -23.07 -0.98 14.74
C ARG A 116 -22.04 -1.13 13.64
N ARG A 117 -21.11 -0.16 13.50
CA ARG A 117 -20.01 -0.21 12.53
C ARG A 117 -19.11 -1.41 12.81
N GLN A 118 -18.74 -1.65 14.06
CA GLN A 118 -17.90 -2.79 14.45
C GLN A 118 -18.54 -4.15 14.15
N ARG A 119 -19.85 -4.31 14.41
CA ARG A 119 -20.58 -5.55 14.10
C ARG A 119 -20.60 -5.88 12.61
N LEU A 120 -20.53 -4.89 11.74
CA LEU A 120 -20.42 -5.09 10.30
C LEU A 120 -18.96 -5.23 9.86
N TYR A 121 -18.10 -4.35 10.36
CA TYR A 121 -16.68 -4.30 10.00
C TYR A 121 -15.94 -5.57 10.38
N LEU A 122 -16.12 -6.09 11.60
CA LEU A 122 -15.39 -7.26 12.06
C LEU A 122 -15.61 -8.52 11.20
N PRO A 123 -16.85 -8.98 10.94
CA PRO A 123 -17.04 -10.15 10.08
C PRO A 123 -16.57 -9.89 8.65
N VAL A 124 -16.80 -8.69 8.10
CA VAL A 124 -16.31 -8.34 6.76
C VAL A 124 -14.78 -8.37 6.69
N ALA A 125 -14.11 -7.79 7.69
CA ALA A 125 -12.65 -7.77 7.77
C ALA A 125 -12.09 -9.18 7.95
N VAL A 126 -12.71 -10.02 8.81
CA VAL A 126 -12.31 -11.42 8.99
C VAL A 126 -12.47 -12.21 7.69
N LEU A 127 -13.65 -12.12 7.03
CA LEU A 127 -13.89 -12.81 5.76
C LEU A 127 -12.93 -12.33 4.67
N PHE A 128 -12.72 -11.02 4.56
CA PHE A 128 -11.77 -10.44 3.60
C PHE A 128 -10.34 -10.91 3.87
N SER A 129 -9.92 -10.94 5.14
CA SER A 129 -8.58 -11.38 5.53
C SER A 129 -8.37 -12.87 5.26
N LEU A 130 -9.36 -13.72 5.58
CA LEU A 130 -9.33 -15.14 5.27
C LEU A 130 -9.30 -15.37 3.74
N ALA A 131 -10.14 -14.66 2.99
CA ALA A 131 -10.15 -14.74 1.53
C ALA A 131 -8.80 -14.31 0.93
N LEU A 132 -8.19 -13.24 1.44
CA LEU A 132 -6.88 -12.77 1.02
C LEU A 132 -5.79 -13.81 1.32
N LEU A 133 -5.76 -14.36 2.54
CA LEU A 133 -4.80 -15.39 2.93
C LEU A 133 -4.93 -16.66 2.09
N ILE A 134 -6.17 -17.12 1.87
CA ILE A 134 -6.46 -18.27 1.01
C ILE A 134 -6.01 -17.98 -0.42
N SER A 135 -6.32 -16.79 -0.94
CA SER A 135 -5.93 -16.39 -2.30
C SER A 135 -4.41 -16.35 -2.45
N VAL A 136 -3.68 -15.78 -1.49
CA VAL A 136 -2.20 -15.75 -1.49
C VAL A 136 -1.64 -17.16 -1.38
N TYR A 137 -2.18 -18.01 -0.49
CA TYR A 137 -1.75 -19.40 -0.36
C TYR A 137 -1.90 -20.16 -1.68
N PHE A 138 -3.07 -20.10 -2.32
CA PHE A 138 -3.29 -20.73 -3.61
C PHE A 138 -2.43 -20.12 -4.71
N PHE A 139 -2.26 -18.80 -4.72
CA PHE A 139 -1.44 -18.11 -5.72
C PHE A 139 0.04 -18.53 -5.67
N VAL A 140 0.62 -18.66 -4.46
CA VAL A 140 2.00 -19.09 -4.25
C VAL A 140 2.18 -20.59 -4.50
N THR A 141 1.21 -21.42 -4.11
CA THR A 141 1.29 -22.89 -4.29
C THR A 141 0.94 -23.34 -5.72
N PHE A 142 0.31 -22.47 -6.52
CA PHE A 142 0.00 -22.71 -7.93
C PHE A 142 1.23 -22.56 -8.86
N GLU A 143 2.41 -22.21 -8.34
CA GLU A 143 3.61 -22.06 -9.15
C GLU A 143 4.03 -23.39 -9.81
N ALA A 144 3.67 -23.56 -11.09
CA ALA A 144 4.35 -24.48 -11.98
C ALA A 144 5.72 -23.87 -12.31
N THR A 145 6.72 -24.12 -11.45
CA THR A 145 8.09 -23.69 -11.73
C THR A 145 8.56 -24.36 -13.02
N ALA A 146 8.93 -23.55 -14.01
CA ALA A 146 9.20 -23.97 -15.38
C ALA A 146 10.46 -24.84 -15.56
N ILE A 147 11.01 -25.41 -14.48
CA ILE A 147 12.16 -26.31 -14.56
C ILE A 147 11.63 -27.72 -14.79
N THR A 148 11.27 -28.02 -16.03
CA THR A 148 11.44 -29.39 -16.50
C THR A 148 12.93 -29.67 -16.45
N THR A 149 13.39 -30.47 -15.48
CA THR A 149 14.78 -30.90 -15.44
C THR A 149 15.07 -31.63 -16.73
N VAL A 150 15.87 -31.01 -17.62
CA VAL A 150 16.36 -31.70 -18.80
C VAL A 150 17.10 -32.95 -18.30
N PRO A 151 16.78 -34.17 -18.80
CA PRO A 151 17.48 -35.36 -18.38
C PRO A 151 18.98 -35.16 -18.59
N ARG A 152 19.80 -35.60 -17.62
CA ARG A 152 21.25 -35.49 -17.67
C ARG A 152 21.75 -36.05 -19.00
N GLN A 153 22.27 -35.19 -19.87
CA GLN A 153 22.85 -35.63 -21.12
C GLN A 153 24.20 -36.29 -20.82
N THR A 154 24.25 -37.61 -20.86
CA THR A 154 25.50 -38.39 -20.79
C THR A 154 26.13 -38.43 -22.18
N VAL A 155 26.57 -37.29 -22.69
CA VAL A 155 27.41 -37.28 -23.89
C VAL A 155 28.80 -37.71 -23.44
N GLU A 156 29.34 -38.77 -24.03
CA GLU A 156 30.74 -39.14 -23.82
C GLU A 156 31.62 -37.97 -24.27
N VAL A 157 32.29 -37.35 -23.31
CA VAL A 157 33.26 -36.29 -23.60
C VAL A 157 34.47 -36.98 -24.24
N PHE A 158 34.69 -36.76 -25.52
CA PHE A 158 35.88 -37.24 -26.21
C PHE A 158 37.13 -36.62 -25.58
N VAL A 159 37.94 -37.44 -24.91
CA VAL A 159 39.25 -37.04 -24.38
C VAL A 159 40.32 -37.62 -25.32
N PRO A 160 41.00 -36.80 -26.13
CA PRO A 160 42.10 -37.30 -26.95
C PRO A 160 43.24 -37.81 -26.06
N ALA A 161 43.72 -39.01 -26.36
CA ALA A 161 44.89 -39.57 -25.69
C ALA A 161 46.11 -38.66 -25.95
N ARG A 162 46.85 -38.34 -24.88
CA ARG A 162 48.12 -37.60 -24.96
C ARG A 162 49.22 -38.46 -25.55
#